data_AF-A0AAU8M095-F1
#
_entry.id   AF-A0AAU8M095-F1
#
_cell.length_a   1.000
_cell.length_b   1.000
_cell.length_c   1.000
_cell.angle_alpha   90.00
_cell.angle_beta   90.00
_cell.angle_gamma   90.00
#
_symmetry.space_group_name_H-M   'P 1'
#
loop_
_entity.id
_entity.type
_entity.pdbx_description
1 polymer ?
#
loop_
_entity_poly.entity_id
_entity_poly.type
_entity_poly.pdbx_seq_one_letter_code
_entity_poly.pdbx_strand_id
1 'polypeptide(L)'
;MKIPYGLNNFKDVITESYLYIDKTAYIAALEQEGKFNILLRPRRFGKSLFLSTLWHYYDVRHKDQFEQLFSGLAIGEAPTPLRNSYQVLFMEFSGIRDNDTATILEDFLFEIRKRLRIFLEDYQYPQEDNNFSLLYCWYRQL
;
A
#
# COMPACT_ATOMS: atom_id res chain seq x y z
N MET A 1 0.92 14.14 -24.18
CA MET A 1 1.22 14.10 -22.73
C MET A 1 -0.09 13.84 -21.98
N LYS A 2 -0.24 12.68 -21.34
CA LYS A 2 -1.45 12.33 -20.58
C LYS A 2 -1.27 12.75 -19.12
N ILE A 3 -2.10 13.66 -18.63
CA ILE A 3 -2.06 14.10 -17.23
C ILE A 3 -2.97 13.17 -16.42
N PRO A 4 -2.48 12.47 -15.38
CA PRO A 4 -3.30 11.60 -14.56
C PRO A 4 -4.21 12.45 -13.65
N TYR A 5 -5.47 12.65 -14.05
CA TYR A 5 -6.46 13.35 -13.24
C TYR A 5 -7.26 12.34 -12.42
N GLY A 6 -7.10 12.36 -11.09
CA GLY A 6 -7.79 11.44 -10.18
C GLY A 6 -7.26 9.99 -10.20
N LEU A 7 -6.26 9.69 -11.04
CA LEU A 7 -5.62 8.38 -11.08
C LEU A 7 -4.60 8.25 -9.94
N ASN A 8 -4.90 7.37 -8.98
CA ASN A 8 -4.11 7.17 -7.77
C ASN A 8 -3.36 5.83 -7.74
N ASN A 9 -3.52 5.01 -8.77
CA ASN A 9 -2.83 3.73 -8.90
C ASN A 9 -1.53 3.93 -9.69
N PHE A 10 -0.40 3.65 -9.04
CA PHE A 10 0.93 3.82 -9.62
C PHE A 10 1.16 2.88 -10.81
N LYS A 11 0.73 1.61 -10.71
CA LYS A 11 0.86 0.67 -11.82
C LYS A 11 0.16 1.20 -13.07
N ASP A 12 -1.09 1.64 -12.94
CA ASP A 12 -1.87 2.17 -14.07
C ASP A 12 -1.18 3.41 -14.68
N VAL A 13 -0.68 4.31 -13.82
CA VAL A 13 0.07 5.51 -14.25
C VAL A 13 1.28 5.14 -15.13
N ILE A 14 2.07 4.15 -14.72
CA ILE A 14 3.26 3.72 -15.47
C ILE A 14 2.86 2.93 -16.72
N THR A 15 1.98 1.94 -16.61
CA THR A 15 1.65 1.04 -17.72
C THR A 15 0.85 1.71 -18.84
N GLU A 16 0.08 2.75 -18.53
CA GLU A 16 -0.67 3.52 -19.53
C GLU A 16 0.06 4.78 -20.03
N SER A 17 1.31 4.96 -19.63
CA SER A 17 2.20 6.06 -19.99
C SER A 17 1.64 7.45 -19.66
N TYR A 18 1.10 7.61 -18.44
CA TYR A 18 0.76 8.92 -17.89
C TYR A 18 2.02 9.66 -17.42
N LEU A 19 1.92 10.98 -17.30
CA LEU A 19 2.95 11.78 -16.66
C LEU A 19 3.08 11.37 -15.19
N TYR A 20 4.23 10.81 -14.83
CA TYR A 20 4.63 10.53 -13.46
C TYR A 20 5.77 11.46 -13.05
N ILE A 21 5.59 12.15 -11.92
CA ILE A 21 6.68 12.93 -11.31
C ILE A 21 7.40 12.01 -10.36
N ASP A 22 8.63 11.62 -10.73
CA ASP A 22 9.42 10.68 -9.95
C ASP A 22 9.75 11.25 -8.56
N LYS A 23 9.29 10.54 -7.53
CA LYS A 23 9.55 10.78 -6.11
C LYS A 23 10.18 9.57 -5.44
N THR A 24 10.59 8.57 -6.22
CA THR A 24 11.02 7.28 -5.70
C THR A 24 12.37 7.36 -5.00
N ALA A 25 13.19 8.37 -5.28
CA ALA A 25 14.41 8.66 -4.53
C ALA A 25 14.15 8.86 -3.02
N TYR A 26 12.97 9.36 -2.64
CA TYR A 26 12.59 9.51 -1.23
C TYR A 26 12.41 8.17 -0.51
N ILE A 27 12.20 7.06 -1.22
CA ILE A 27 12.06 5.74 -0.59
C ILE A 27 13.34 5.39 0.17
N ALA A 28 14.51 5.51 -0.47
CA ALA A 28 15.79 5.26 0.16
C ALA A 28 16.06 6.21 1.35
N ALA A 29 15.65 7.47 1.24
CA ALA A 29 15.77 8.43 2.35
C ALA A 29 14.85 8.05 3.54
N LEU A 30 13.62 7.66 3.26
CA LEU A 30 12.64 7.25 4.27
C LEU A 30 13.08 6.01 5.05
N GLU A 31 13.79 5.09 4.40
CA GLU A 31 14.37 3.91 5.06
C GLU A 31 15.49 4.29 6.06
N GLN A 32 16.15 5.43 5.86
CA GLN A 32 17.22 5.93 6.74
C GLN A 32 16.72 6.86 7.87
N GLU A 33 15.61 7.58 7.68
CA GLU A 33 15.13 8.63 8.61
C GLU A 33 14.44 8.13 9.89
N GLY A 34 14.48 6.83 10.17
CA GLY A 34 14.08 6.25 11.47
C GLY A 34 12.71 5.58 11.48
N LYS A 35 12.28 5.09 12.65
CA LYS A 35 11.14 4.16 12.78
C LYS A 35 9.76 4.75 12.46
N PHE A 36 9.63 6.08 12.43
CA PHE A 36 8.33 6.77 12.27
C PHE A 36 8.43 7.93 11.29
N ASN A 37 7.80 7.77 10.13
CA ASN A 37 7.76 8.79 9.08
C ASN A 37 6.36 9.43 8.98
N ILE A 38 6.26 10.73 9.23
CA ILE A 38 5.00 11.48 9.11
C ILE A 38 5.03 12.29 7.80
N LEU A 39 4.22 11.89 6.83
CA LEU A 39 4.04 12.66 5.59
C LEU A 39 3.06 13.80 5.84
N LEU A 40 3.57 15.01 6.17
CA LEU A 40 2.77 16.24 6.32
C LEU A 40 1.82 16.44 5.13
N ARG A 41 0.66 17.09 5.31
CA ARG A 41 -0.47 17.07 4.36
C ARG A 41 -0.59 18.27 3.37
N PRO A 42 0.40 18.59 2.51
CA PRO A 42 0.14 19.48 1.39
C PRO A 42 -0.88 18.86 0.43
N ARG A 43 -1.93 19.61 0.09
CA ARG A 43 -2.98 19.19 -0.85
C ARG A 43 -2.36 19.00 -2.26
N ARG A 44 -2.82 17.98 -2.99
CA ARG A 44 -2.32 17.61 -4.33
C ARG A 44 -0.83 17.21 -4.40
N PHE A 45 -0.20 16.88 -3.27
CA PHE A 45 1.16 16.35 -3.28
C PHE A 45 1.27 14.95 -3.92
N GLY A 46 0.15 14.27 -4.16
CA GLY A 46 0.15 12.91 -4.71
C GLY A 46 0.42 11.84 -3.66
N LYS A 47 -0.11 12.01 -2.44
CA LYS A 47 0.10 11.05 -1.34
C LYS A 47 -0.47 9.68 -1.65
N SER A 48 -1.70 9.61 -2.16
CA SER A 48 -2.33 8.35 -2.53
C SER A 48 -1.52 7.63 -3.60
N LEU A 49 -1.07 8.36 -4.63
CA LEU A 49 -0.19 7.82 -5.66
C LEU A 49 1.15 7.33 -5.08
N PHE A 50 1.76 8.09 -4.18
CA PHE A 50 3.01 7.68 -3.53
C PHE A 50 2.83 6.46 -2.64
N LEU A 51 1.72 6.34 -1.89
CA LEU A 51 1.39 5.14 -1.12
C LEU A 51 1.19 3.93 -2.04
N SER A 52 0.56 4.10 -3.21
CA SER A 52 0.47 3.06 -4.23
C SER A 52 1.85 2.68 -4.78
N THR A 53 2.75 3.64 -5.00
CA THR A 53 4.15 3.38 -5.36
C THR A 53 4.86 2.54 -4.29
N LEU A 54 4.74 2.91 -3.01
CA LEU A 54 5.32 2.15 -1.90
C LEU A 54 4.76 0.73 -1.83
N TRP A 55 3.45 0.57 -2.02
CA TRP A 55 2.81 -0.74 -2.06
C TRP A 55 3.41 -1.63 -3.16
N HIS A 56 3.52 -1.13 -4.39
CA HIS A 56 4.15 -1.88 -5.48
C HIS A 56 5.65 -2.13 -5.28
N TYR A 57 6.35 -1.25 -4.57
CA TYR A 57 7.78 -1.38 -4.31
C TYR A 57 8.09 -2.43 -3.24
N TYR A 58 7.31 -2.49 -2.16
CA TYR A 58 7.61 -3.32 -0.99
C TYR A 58 6.93 -4.70 -1.02
N ASP A 59 5.76 -4.83 -1.65
CA ASP A 59 4.98 -6.09 -1.65
C ASP A 59 5.67 -7.19 -2.46
N VAL A 60 5.87 -8.36 -1.84
CA VAL A 60 6.51 -9.54 -2.46
C VAL A 60 5.78 -10.02 -3.72
N ARG A 61 4.46 -9.79 -3.83
CA ARG A 61 3.66 -10.24 -4.99
C ARG A 61 3.91 -9.42 -6.24
N HIS A 62 4.51 -8.24 -6.10
CA HIS A 62 4.89 -7.37 -7.22
C HIS A 62 6.32 -7.58 -7.70
N LYS A 63 7.05 -8.56 -7.14
CA LYS A 63 8.46 -8.84 -7.48
C LYS A 63 8.69 -9.04 -8.98
N ASP A 64 7.83 -9.81 -9.64
CA ASP A 64 7.96 -10.11 -11.08
C ASP A 64 7.61 -8.90 -11.96
N GLN A 65 6.98 -7.86 -11.39
CA GLN A 65 6.62 -6.63 -12.08
C GLN A 65 7.63 -5.50 -11.83
N PHE A 66 8.68 -5.74 -11.03
CA PHE A 66 9.60 -4.69 -10.61
C PHE A 66 10.22 -3.93 -11.78
N GLU A 67 10.83 -4.64 -12.73
CA GLU A 67 11.48 -4.02 -13.89
C GLU A 67 10.48 -3.23 -14.75
N GLN A 68 9.27 -3.77 -14.94
CA GLN A 68 8.22 -3.10 -15.70
C GLN A 68 7.77 -1.79 -15.03
N LEU A 69 7.68 -1.77 -13.71
CA LEU A 69 7.10 -0.65 -12.95
C LEU A 69 8.12 0.42 -12.58
N PHE A 70 9.39 0.04 -12.38
CA PHE A 70 10.40 0.92 -11.80
C PHE A 70 11.57 1.26 -12.73
N SER A 71 11.72 0.62 -13.89
CA SER A 71 12.78 0.96 -14.84
C SER A 71 12.73 2.45 -15.22
N GLY A 72 13.89 3.13 -15.15
CA GLY A 72 14.00 4.56 -15.40
C GLY A 72 13.54 5.48 -14.25
N LEU A 73 13.08 4.93 -13.13
CA LEU A 73 12.83 5.68 -11.88
C LEU A 73 14.05 5.58 -10.96
N ALA A 74 14.28 6.59 -10.14
CA ALA A 74 15.44 6.65 -9.24
C ALA A 74 15.61 5.40 -8.37
N ILE A 75 14.51 4.85 -7.82
CA ILE A 75 14.56 3.62 -7.01
C ILE A 75 14.68 2.32 -7.83
N GLY A 76 14.35 2.37 -9.12
CA GLY A 76 14.56 1.26 -10.04
C GLY A 76 16.01 1.11 -10.44
N GLU A 77 16.69 2.24 -10.66
CA GLU A 77 18.12 2.28 -10.96
C GLU A 77 19.00 1.97 -9.73
N ALA A 78 18.52 2.31 -8.53
CA ALA A 78 19.21 2.05 -7.26
C ALA A 78 18.26 1.45 -6.20
N PRO A 79 17.84 0.18 -6.36
CA PRO A 79 16.94 -0.46 -5.41
C PRO A 79 17.60 -0.72 -4.06
N THR A 80 16.82 -0.60 -2.99
CA THR A 80 17.24 -0.93 -1.63
C THR A 80 17.10 -2.43 -1.38
N PRO A 81 17.75 -2.97 -0.33
CA PRO A 81 17.57 -4.37 0.08
C PRO A 81 16.12 -4.72 0.46
N LEU A 82 15.28 -3.72 0.75
CA LEU A 82 13.89 -3.89 1.15
C LEU A 82 12.92 -4.04 -0.02
N ARG A 83 13.39 -3.87 -1.27
CA ARG A 83 12.62 -4.10 -2.49
C ARG A 83 11.91 -5.46 -2.46
N ASN A 84 10.59 -5.43 -2.63
CA ASN A 84 9.71 -6.60 -2.70
C ASN A 84 10.00 -7.65 -1.61
N SER A 85 10.25 -7.19 -0.38
CA SER A 85 10.64 -8.03 0.76
C SER A 85 9.56 -8.18 1.83
N TYR A 86 8.45 -7.46 1.69
CA TYR A 86 7.38 -7.40 2.69
C TYR A 86 6.06 -7.95 2.15
N GLN A 87 5.24 -8.45 3.06
CA GLN A 87 3.81 -8.58 2.82
C GLN A 87 3.13 -7.29 3.26
N VAL A 88 2.47 -6.59 2.35
CA VAL A 88 1.89 -5.27 2.59
C VAL A 88 0.38 -5.36 2.77
N LEU A 89 -0.10 -4.89 3.92
CA LEU A 89 -1.52 -4.64 4.16
C LEU A 89 -1.86 -3.20 3.74
N PHE A 90 -2.47 -3.04 2.57
CA PHE A 90 -2.88 -1.74 2.06
C PHE A 90 -4.28 -1.38 2.58
N MET A 91 -4.38 -0.28 3.34
CA MET A 91 -5.64 0.22 3.89
C MET A 91 -5.97 1.62 3.36
N GLU A 92 -7.23 1.81 3.01
CA GLU A 92 -7.76 3.03 2.43
C GLU A 92 -9.17 3.23 3.00
N PHE A 93 -9.47 4.44 3.48
CA PHE A 93 -10.65 4.72 4.31
C PHE A 93 -11.50 5.89 3.78
N SER A 94 -11.25 6.36 2.56
CA SER A 94 -11.99 7.49 1.97
C SER A 94 -13.48 7.21 1.74
N GLY A 95 -13.87 5.93 1.70
CA GLY A 95 -15.26 5.50 1.55
C GLY A 95 -16.08 5.49 2.85
N ILE A 96 -15.49 5.79 4.01
CA ILE A 96 -16.21 5.79 5.30
C ILE A 96 -17.14 7.00 5.35
N ARG A 97 -18.41 6.76 5.68
CA ARG A 97 -19.42 7.81 5.86
C ARG A 97 -19.25 8.49 7.23
N ASP A 98 -19.44 9.80 7.29
CA ASP A 98 -19.22 10.63 8.48
C ASP A 98 -20.52 11.08 9.18
N ASN A 99 -21.61 10.33 8.94
CA ASN A 99 -22.96 10.71 9.36
C ASN A 99 -23.15 10.66 10.90
N ASP A 100 -22.81 9.53 11.50
CA ASP A 100 -22.95 9.26 12.93
C ASP A 100 -21.91 8.21 13.39
N THR A 101 -21.62 8.18 14.69
CA THR A 101 -20.59 7.32 15.28
C THR A 101 -20.82 5.83 15.02
N ALA A 102 -22.07 5.37 14.99
CA ALA A 102 -22.36 3.96 14.75
C ALA A 102 -22.07 3.59 13.29
N THR A 103 -22.49 4.42 12.34
CA THR A 103 -22.18 4.25 10.92
C THR A 103 -20.66 4.29 10.66
N ILE A 104 -19.94 5.24 11.27
CA ILE A 104 -18.47 5.33 11.15
C ILE A 104 -17.81 4.04 11.63
N LEU A 105 -18.22 3.53 12.80
CA LEU A 105 -17.66 2.31 13.36
C LEU A 105 -17.96 1.09 12.48
N GLU A 106 -19.19 0.99 11.97
CA GLU A 106 -19.60 -0.09 11.06
C GLU A 106 -18.76 -0.09 9.78
N ASP A 107 -18.66 1.05 9.09
CA ASP A 107 -17.90 1.20 7.86
C ASP A 107 -16.40 0.95 8.07
N PHE A 108 -15.85 1.45 9.18
CA PHE A 108 -14.45 1.24 9.54
C PHE A 108 -14.13 -0.24 9.77
N LEU A 109 -14.97 -0.93 10.56
CA LEU A 109 -14.81 -2.36 10.81
C LEU A 109 -15.02 -3.20 9.54
N PHE A 110 -15.97 -2.79 8.68
CA PHE A 110 -16.19 -3.42 7.40
C PHE A 110 -14.95 -3.33 6.51
N GLU A 111 -14.37 -2.14 6.33
CA GLU A 111 -13.17 -1.97 5.50
C GLU A 111 -11.96 -2.70 6.08
N ILE A 112 -11.75 -2.71 7.41
CA ILE A 112 -10.69 -3.52 8.03
C ILE A 112 -10.88 -5.01 7.72
N ARG A 113 -12.06 -5.57 7.99
CA ARG A 113 -12.32 -7.01 7.77
C ARG A 113 -12.14 -7.41 6.31
N LYS A 114 -12.63 -6.55 5.40
CA LYS A 114 -12.47 -6.74 3.96
C LYS A 114 -11.01 -6.74 3.55
N ARG A 115 -10.22 -5.75 3.98
CA ARG A 115 -8.79 -5.66 3.64
C ARG A 115 -7.96 -6.77 4.26
N LEU A 116 -8.26 -7.17 5.49
CA LEU A 116 -7.61 -8.32 6.13
C LEU A 116 -7.92 -9.62 5.39
N ARG A 117 -9.18 -9.86 4.98
CA ARG A 117 -9.53 -11.04 4.19
C ARG A 117 -8.74 -11.10 2.89
N ILE A 118 -8.74 -10.00 2.12
CA ILE A 118 -7.99 -9.90 0.87
C ILE A 118 -6.50 -10.16 1.12
N PHE A 119 -5.92 -9.57 2.16
CA PHE A 119 -4.53 -9.81 2.54
C PHE A 119 -4.27 -11.30 2.82
N LEU A 120 -5.11 -11.96 3.63
CA LEU A 120 -4.95 -13.38 3.95
C LEU A 120 -5.05 -14.26 2.70
N GLU A 121 -5.99 -13.97 1.80
CA GLU A 121 -6.14 -14.66 0.50
C GLU A 121 -4.92 -14.44 -0.40
N ASP A 122 -4.49 -13.18 -0.54
CA ASP A 122 -3.39 -12.73 -1.37
C ASP A 122 -2.06 -13.41 -1.03
N TYR A 123 -1.84 -13.71 0.26
CA TYR A 123 -0.63 -14.39 0.76
C TYR A 123 -0.88 -15.86 1.14
N GLN A 124 -2.03 -16.42 0.74
CA GLN A 124 -2.36 -17.84 0.89
C GLN A 124 -2.33 -18.33 2.36
N TYR A 125 -2.68 -17.45 3.29
CA TYR A 125 -2.89 -17.85 4.68
C TYR A 125 -4.13 -18.77 4.79
N PRO A 126 -4.12 -19.72 5.74
CA PRO A 126 -5.29 -20.56 6.00
C PRO A 126 -6.50 -19.69 6.32
N GLN A 127 -7.59 -19.91 5.61
CA GLN A 127 -8.87 -19.29 5.93
C GLN A 127 -9.48 -20.08 7.10
N GLU A 128 -9.45 -19.51 8.30
CA GLU A 128 -10.17 -20.08 9.43
C GLU A 128 -11.68 -19.90 9.23
N ASP A 129 -12.46 -20.94 9.56
CA ASP A 129 -13.92 -20.88 9.59
C ASP A 129 -14.38 -19.81 10.61
N ASN A 130 -14.59 -18.58 10.13
CA ASN A 130 -15.39 -17.49 10.72
C ASN A 130 -15.14 -17.08 12.18
N ASN A 131 -14.10 -17.57 12.86
CA ASN A 131 -13.82 -17.23 14.27
C ASN A 131 -12.43 -16.58 14.41
N PHE A 132 -12.41 -15.24 14.34
CA PHE A 132 -11.24 -14.40 14.68
C PHE A 132 -10.71 -14.59 16.12
N SER A 133 -11.27 -15.53 16.90
CA SER A 133 -10.82 -15.91 18.23
C SER A 133 -9.55 -16.80 18.22
N LEU A 134 -9.25 -17.51 17.13
CA LEU A 134 -8.10 -18.42 17.07
C LEU A 134 -6.77 -17.73 16.73
N LEU A 135 -6.79 -16.59 16.02
CA LEU A 135 -5.60 -15.75 15.84
C LEU A 135 -5.00 -15.26 17.17
N TYR A 136 -5.85 -15.00 18.17
CA TYR A 136 -5.44 -14.66 19.54
C TYR A 136 -4.76 -15.84 20.27
N CYS A 137 -5.11 -17.09 19.91
CA CYS A 137 -4.50 -18.28 20.50
C CYS A 137 -3.14 -18.62 19.86
N TRP A 138 -3.00 -18.42 18.54
CA TRP A 138 -1.74 -18.69 17.83
C TRP A 138 -0.65 -17.65 18.15
N TYR A 139 -1.01 -16.36 18.26
CA TYR A 139 -0.06 -15.29 18.61
C TYR A 139 0.49 -15.41 20.04
N ARG A 140 -0.20 -16.10 20.95
CA ARG A 140 0.22 -16.24 22.35
C ARG A 140 1.14 -17.45 22.61
N GLN A 141 1.47 -18.22 21.56
CA GLN A 141 2.37 -19.38 21.61
C GLN A 141 3.76 -19.11 21.03
N LEU A 142 4.04 -17.87 20.61
CA LEU A 142 5.37 -17.34 20.30
C LEU A 142 5.81 -16.34 21.37
#